data_AF-A0A956QHP4-F1
#
_entry.id   AF-A0A956QHP4-F1
#
_cell.length_a   1.000
_cell.length_b   1.000
_cell.length_c   1.000
_cell.angle_alpha   90.00
_cell.angle_beta   90.00
_cell.angle_gamma   90.00
#
_symmetry.space_group_name_H-M   'P 1'
#
loop_
_entity.id
_entity.type
_entity.pdbx_description
1 polymer ?
#
loop_
_entity_poly.entity_id
_entity_poly.type
_entity_poly.pdbx_seq_one_letter_code
_entity_poly.pdbx_strand_id
1 'polypeptide(L)'
;MLELLSQAPDRPGVFGLTSHESLCLLSEDNYDTPWWVIITPTPPRTFQVEYRPHEAVPPWKDAYVKVLARTPKEAVEQALFGMERSRAWTEGGGIGGEL
;
A
#
# COMPACT_ATOMS: atom_id res chain seq x y z
N MET A 1 -3.80 10.65 7.21
CA MET A 1 -3.58 9.60 6.18
C MET A 1 -3.88 8.23 6.72
N LEU A 2 -3.24 7.80 7.83
CA LEU A 2 -3.61 6.56 8.54
C LEU A 2 -5.10 6.50 8.89
N GLU A 3 -5.65 7.59 9.43
CA GLU A 3 -7.10 7.70 9.71
C GLU A 3 -8.00 7.53 8.47
N LEU A 4 -7.53 7.91 7.28
CA LEU A 4 -8.29 7.73 6.04
C LEU A 4 -8.19 6.30 5.53
N LEU A 5 -7.07 5.62 5.78
CA LEU A 5 -6.88 4.21 5.45
C LEU A 5 -7.71 3.31 6.37
N SER A 6 -7.81 3.63 7.67
CA SER A 6 -8.62 2.86 8.63
C SER A 6 -10.13 2.95 8.37
N GLN A 7 -10.58 3.96 7.63
CA GLN A 7 -11.97 4.14 7.22
C GLN A 7 -12.31 3.48 5.89
N ALA A 8 -11.35 2.84 5.21
CA ALA A 8 -11.60 2.17 3.94
C ALA A 8 -12.44 0.89 4.15
N PRO A 9 -13.57 0.71 3.43
CA PRO A 9 -14.46 -0.43 3.62
C PRO A 9 -13.87 -1.75 3.11
N ASP A 10 -14.22 -2.87 3.79
CA ASP A 10 -13.98 -4.27 3.42
C ASP A 10 -12.56 -4.58 2.91
N ARG A 11 -11.58 -4.50 3.81
CA ARG A 11 -10.20 -4.87 3.48
C ARG A 11 -9.62 -5.83 4.50
N PRO A 12 -8.91 -6.88 4.06
CA PRO A 12 -8.16 -7.72 4.99
C PRO A 12 -7.14 -6.90 5.79
N GLY A 13 -6.57 -7.46 6.86
CA GLY A 13 -5.60 -6.76 7.70
C GLY A 13 -4.41 -6.25 6.87
N VAL A 14 -4.07 -4.97 7.04
CA VAL A 14 -2.87 -4.36 6.45
C VAL A 14 -2.00 -3.87 7.59
N PHE A 15 -0.71 -4.21 7.55
CA PHE A 15 0.24 -3.76 8.53
C PHE A 15 0.92 -2.50 8.03
N GLY A 16 0.91 -1.45 8.85
CA GLY A 16 1.53 -0.17 8.55
C GLY A 16 2.87 -0.04 9.24
N LEU A 17 3.95 0.11 8.49
CA LEU A 17 5.25 0.52 9.03
C LEU A 17 5.48 2.00 8.69
N THR A 18 5.56 2.83 9.73
CA THR A 18 5.90 4.24 9.56
C THR A 18 7.42 4.42 9.64
N SER A 19 8.03 4.79 8.52
CA SER A 19 9.38 5.35 8.46
C SER A 19 9.33 6.87 8.56
N HIS A 20 10.48 7.51 8.80
CA HIS A 20 10.60 8.96 9.06
C HIS A 20 9.86 9.82 8.02
N GLU A 21 9.85 9.39 6.76
CA GLU A 21 9.22 10.12 5.65
C GLU A 21 8.29 9.25 4.78
N SER A 22 7.97 8.02 5.19
CA SER A 22 7.14 7.14 4.36
C SER A 22 6.24 6.26 5.20
N LEU A 23 5.05 5.99 4.67
CA LEU A 23 4.17 4.93 5.16
C LEU A 23 4.30 3.73 4.24
N CYS A 24 4.83 2.63 4.75
CA CYS A 24 4.90 1.36 4.04
C CYS A 24 3.72 0.48 4.48
N LEU A 25 3.04 -0.12 3.50
CA LEU A 25 1.95 -1.06 3.72
C LEU A 25 2.43 -2.48 3.39
N LEU A 26 2.23 -3.38 4.35
CA LEU A 26 2.65 -4.78 4.30
C LEU A 26 1.41 -5.69 4.38
N SER A 27 1.54 -6.87 3.78
CA SER A 27 0.52 -7.94 3.84
C SER A 27 0.56 -8.73 5.15
N GLU A 28 1.69 -8.67 5.86
CA GLU A 28 1.97 -9.46 7.07
C GLU A 28 2.66 -8.56 8.11
N ASP A 29 2.51 -8.90 9.40
CA ASP A 29 3.19 -8.24 10.52
C ASP A 29 4.66 -8.68 10.61
N ASN A 30 5.39 -8.52 9.51
CA ASN A 30 6.78 -8.91 9.41
C ASN A 30 7.53 -7.91 8.54
N TYR A 31 8.58 -7.31 9.10
CA TYR A 31 9.38 -6.30 8.43
C TYR A 31 10.22 -6.85 7.26
N ASP A 32 10.46 -8.17 7.24
CA ASP A 32 11.14 -8.86 6.15
C ASP A 32 10.19 -9.16 4.97
N THR A 33 8.88 -8.99 5.14
CA THR A 33 7.91 -9.18 4.05
C THR A 33 8.09 -8.08 3.01
N PRO A 34 8.15 -8.41 1.71
CA PRO A 34 8.29 -7.42 0.65
C PRO A 34 7.22 -6.33 0.77
N TRP A 35 7.63 -5.06 0.77
CA TRP A 35 6.66 -3.96 0.79
C TRP A 35 5.85 -3.95 -0.50
N TRP A 36 4.54 -3.81 -0.34
CA TRP A 36 3.62 -3.84 -1.48
C TRP A 36 3.22 -2.45 -1.92
N VAL A 37 3.08 -1.53 -0.97
CA VAL A 37 2.81 -0.12 -1.25
C VAL A 37 3.64 0.78 -0.34
N ILE A 38 4.23 1.83 -0.91
CA ILE A 38 4.94 2.88 -0.19
C ILE A 38 4.26 4.21 -0.51
N ILE A 39 3.96 5.01 0.52
CA ILE A 39 3.40 6.35 0.38
C ILE A 39 4.39 7.35 0.98
N THR A 40 4.87 8.27 0.14
CA THR A 40 5.84 9.30 0.52
C THR A 40 5.25 10.68 0.26
N PRO A 41 5.16 11.57 1.27
CA PRO A 41 4.78 12.95 1.06
C PRO A 41 5.88 13.65 0.25
N THR A 42 5.48 14.44 -0.74
CA THR A 42 6.38 15.17 -1.64
C THR A 42 5.99 16.65 -1.69
N PRO A 43 6.94 17.59 -1.76
CA PRO A 43 6.64 19.00 -1.96
C PRO A 43 5.95 19.23 -3.33
N PRO A 44 5.01 20.20 -3.46
CA PRO A 44 4.62 21.20 -2.47
C PRO A 44 3.41 20.83 -1.60
N ARG A 45 2.88 19.59 -1.68
CA ARG A 45 1.80 18.96 -0.86
C ARG A 45 1.21 17.75 -1.62
N THR A 46 2.05 17.02 -2.33
CA THR A 46 1.67 15.86 -3.11
C THR A 46 2.10 14.59 -2.37
N PHE A 47 1.67 13.45 -2.88
CA PHE A 47 2.02 12.14 -2.36
C PHE A 47 2.50 11.30 -3.53
N GLN A 48 3.67 10.71 -3.38
CA GLN A 48 4.12 9.65 -4.28
C GLN A 48 3.65 8.33 -3.69
N VAL A 49 2.84 7.61 -4.45
CA VAL A 49 2.41 6.26 -4.12
C VAL A 49 3.10 5.30 -5.04
N GLU A 50 3.71 4.28 -4.47
CA GLU A 50 4.53 3.34 -5.21
C GLU A 50 4.14 1.91 -4.89
N TYR A 51 4.08 1.04 -5.89
CA TYR A 51 3.70 -0.36 -5.68
C TYR A 51 4.29 -1.30 -6.73
N ARG A 52 4.32 -2.60 -6.39
CA ARG A 52 4.82 -3.68 -7.26
C ARG A 52 3.66 -4.55 -7.73
N PRO A 53 3.30 -4.55 -9.03
CA PRO A 53 2.33 -5.50 -9.56
C PRO A 53 2.79 -6.94 -9.33
N HIS A 54 1.84 -7.86 -9.11
CA HIS A 54 2.16 -9.27 -8.97
C HIS A 54 2.78 -9.85 -10.26
N GLU A 55 3.87 -10.61 -10.15
CA GLU A 55 4.63 -11.14 -11.30
C GLU A 55 3.79 -12.02 -12.25
N ALA A 56 2.77 -12.70 -11.71
CA ALA A 56 1.82 -13.48 -12.51
C ALA A 56 0.84 -12.63 -13.36
N VAL A 57 0.97 -11.30 -13.37
CA VAL A 57 0.25 -10.40 -14.27
C VAL A 57 1.23 -9.90 -15.35
N PRO A 58 1.25 -10.52 -16.54
CA PRO A 58 2.08 -10.06 -17.65
C PRO A 58 1.73 -8.62 -18.06
N PRO A 59 2.68 -7.85 -18.62
CA PRO A 59 4.02 -8.26 -19.05
C PRO A 59 5.16 -7.98 -18.05
N TRP A 60 4.87 -7.82 -16.76
CA TRP A 60 5.67 -6.95 -15.89
C TRP A 60 6.39 -7.68 -14.74
N LYS A 61 7.31 -8.58 -15.09
CA LYS A 61 8.30 -9.08 -14.12
C LYS A 61 9.17 -7.92 -13.62
N ASP A 62 9.35 -7.82 -12.30
CA ASP A 62 10.12 -6.76 -11.62
C ASP A 62 9.63 -5.32 -11.85
N ALA A 63 8.41 -5.14 -12.37
CA ALA A 63 7.93 -3.80 -12.63
C ALA A 63 7.57 -3.05 -11.35
N TYR A 64 7.62 -1.74 -11.47
CA TYR A 64 7.34 -0.82 -10.38
C TYR A 64 6.51 0.33 -10.91
N VAL A 65 5.41 0.63 -10.21
CA VAL A 65 4.52 1.73 -10.57
C VAL A 65 4.71 2.86 -9.58
N LYS A 66 4.85 4.09 -10.10
CA LYS A 66 4.86 5.33 -9.32
C LYS A 66 3.70 6.21 -9.77
N VAL A 67 2.89 6.64 -8.82
CA VAL A 67 1.76 7.54 -9.06
C VAL A 67 1.91 8.77 -8.19
N LEU A 68 1.71 9.94 -8.79
CA LEU A 68 1.64 11.19 -8.07
C LEU A 68 0.18 11.52 -7.74
N ALA A 69 -0.16 11.49 -6.47
CA ALA A 69 -1.44 11.94 -5.94
C ALA A 69 -1.32 13.38 -5.42
N ARG A 70 -2.33 14.21 -5.70
CA ARG A 70 -2.37 15.63 -5.33
C ARG A 70 -3.11 15.89 -4.03
N THR A 71 -3.85 14.90 -3.55
CA THR A 71 -4.59 14.98 -2.28
C THR A 71 -4.38 13.73 -1.43
N PRO A 72 -4.57 13.81 -0.10
CA PRO A 72 -4.53 12.63 0.76
C PRO A 72 -5.54 11.55 0.34
N LYS A 73 -6.71 11.96 -0.13
CA LYS A 73 -7.76 11.05 -0.60
C LYS A 73 -7.31 10.28 -1.85
N GLU A 74 -6.77 10.98 -2.84
CA GLU A 74 -6.19 10.34 -4.04
C GLU A 74 -5.06 9.38 -3.66
N ALA A 75 -4.19 9.77 -2.71
CA ALA A 75 -3.10 8.92 -2.27
C ALA A 75 -3.62 7.62 -1.64
N VAL A 76 -4.70 7.69 -0.86
CA VAL A 76 -5.40 6.52 -0.34
C VAL A 76 -5.95 5.69 -1.50
N GLU A 77 -6.73 6.27 -2.42
CA GLU A 77 -7.28 5.54 -3.57
C GLU A 77 -6.18 4.82 -4.39
N GLN A 78 -5.04 5.47 -4.63
CA GLN A 78 -3.90 4.88 -5.32
C GLN A 78 -3.22 3.77 -4.51
N ALA A 79 -3.09 3.94 -3.20
CA ALA A 79 -2.51 2.92 -2.33
C ALA A 79 -3.40 1.67 -2.30
N LEU A 80 -4.71 1.89 -2.19
CA LEU A 80 -5.73 0.86 -2.21
C LEU A 80 -5.74 0.08 -3.55
N PHE A 81 -5.54 0.76 -4.68
CA PHE A 81 -5.37 0.15 -5.99
C PHE A 81 -4.05 -0.62 -6.10
N GLY A 82 -2.95 -0.04 -5.60
CA GLY A 82 -1.65 -0.68 -5.56
C GLY A 82 -1.67 -2.00 -4.80
N MET A 83 -2.33 -2.05 -3.64
CA MET A 83 -2.52 -3.27 -2.85
C MET A 83 -3.28 -4.36 -3.63
N GLU A 84 -4.35 -4.00 -4.34
CA GLU A 84 -5.11 -4.92 -5.18
C GLU A 84 -4.25 -5.50 -6.31
N ARG A 85 -3.53 -4.63 -7.03
CA ARG A 85 -2.67 -5.03 -8.16
C ARG A 85 -1.44 -5.84 -7.75
N SER A 86 -1.01 -5.64 -6.52
CA SER A 86 0.06 -6.41 -5.90
C SER A 86 -0.37 -7.85 -5.58
N ARG A 87 -1.68 -8.16 -5.56
CA ARG A 87 -2.23 -9.39 -4.96
C ARG A 87 -1.65 -9.65 -3.57
N ALA A 88 -1.35 -8.58 -2.84
CA ALA A 88 -0.79 -8.62 -1.49
C ALA A 88 -1.73 -9.33 -0.49
N TRP A 89 -2.97 -9.58 -0.91
CA TRP A 89 -3.96 -10.37 -0.21
C TRP A 89 -3.79 -11.85 -0.57
N THR A 90 -3.11 -12.62 0.27
CA THR A 90 -3.30 -14.07 0.24
C THR A 90 -4.74 -14.38 0.60
N GLU A 91 -5.45 -15.09 -0.28
CA GLU A 91 -6.72 -15.75 0.04
C GLU A 91 -6.48 -16.69 1.24
N GLY A 92 -6.67 -16.20 2.46
CA GLY A 92 -6.42 -16.97 3.69
C GLY A 92 -5.80 -16.23 4.87
N GLY A 93 -5.50 -14.93 4.77
CA GLY A 93 -4.98 -14.12 5.89
C GLY A 93 -6.05 -13.68 6.88
N GLY A 94 -6.74 -14.64 7.50
CA GLY A 94 -7.63 -14.37 8.62
C GLY A 94 -6.84 -14.23 9.93
N ILE A 95 -7.24 -13.19 10.69
CA ILE A 95 -7.12 -12.96 12.13
C ILE A 95 -5.77 -12.44 12.68
N GLY A 96 -5.79 -11.18 13.12
CA GLY A 96 -4.83 -10.55 14.04
C GLY A 96 -4.31 -9.22 13.48
N GLY A 97 -4.51 -8.04 14.07
CA GLY A 97 -5.11 -7.67 15.33
C GLY A 97 -5.67 -6.24 15.25
N GLU A 98 -6.30 -5.85 16.35
CA GLU A 98 -7.14 -4.67 16.56
C GLU A 98 -6.49 -3.33 16.13
N LEU A 99 -7.29 -2.47 15.50
CA LEU A 99 -7.07 -1.02 15.43
C LEU A 99 -7.54 -0.35 16.72
#